data_AF-A0A7W0ZVE9-F1
#
_entry.id   AF-A0A7W0ZVE9-F1
#
_cell.length_a   1.000
_cell.length_b   1.000
_cell.length_c   1.000
_cell.angle_alpha   90.00
_cell.angle_beta   90.00
_cell.angle_gamma   90.00
#
_symmetry.space_group_name_H-M   'P 1'
#
loop_
_entity.id
_entity.type
_entity.pdbx_description
1 polymer ?
#
loop_
_entity_poly.entity_id
_entity_poly.type
_entity_poly.pdbx_seq_one_letter_code
_entity_poly.pdbx_strand_id
1 'polypeptide(L)'
;MRGSALLGMLFPVFGCGGPRALPPATTDQSVRDAVLLVCDTPSRAQPDARDGVSMSDAIAGHLTDGIGNDRVLTLVEGWKTNGVNARELDALTKEARVTRCALRDTIGAR
;
A
#
# COMPACT_ATOMS: atom_id res chain seq x y z
N MET A 1 38.92 -32.19 31.98
CA MET A 1 39.75 -32.62 30.82
C MET A 1 38.92 -33.57 29.97
N ARG A 2 39.07 -33.49 28.63
CA ARG A 2 38.28 -34.15 27.55
C ARG A 2 36.97 -33.42 27.26
N GLY A 3 36.77 -32.67 26.17
CA GLY A 3 37.44 -32.64 24.88
C GLY A 3 36.59 -33.36 23.85
N SER A 4 35.63 -32.65 23.24
CA SER A 4 34.93 -33.07 22.03
C SER A 4 34.96 -31.90 21.06
N ALA A 5 35.76 -32.05 20.03
CA ALA A 5 35.91 -31.10 18.94
C ALA A 5 35.23 -31.66 17.68
N LEU A 6 34.82 -30.72 16.81
CA LEU A 6 34.58 -30.86 15.37
C LEU A 6 33.29 -31.59 14.96
N LEU A 7 32.41 -30.91 14.23
CA LEU A 7 32.40 -30.94 12.76
C LEU A 7 31.10 -30.27 12.25
N GLY A 8 31.21 -29.32 11.31
CA GLY A 8 30.03 -28.83 10.59
C GLY A 8 30.11 -27.40 10.09
N MET A 9 31.15 -27.06 9.31
CA MET A 9 31.03 -25.95 8.35
C MET A 9 29.88 -26.26 7.39
N LEU A 10 28.86 -25.43 7.40
CA LEU A 10 27.89 -25.32 6.31
C LEU A 10 27.71 -23.84 6.01
N PHE A 11 28.55 -23.37 5.09
CA PHE A 11 28.24 -22.21 4.25
C PHE A 11 27.11 -22.60 3.30
N PRO A 12 26.09 -21.74 3.15
CA PRO A 12 25.56 -21.46 1.84
C PRO A 12 26.05 -20.07 1.42
N VAL A 13 27.13 -20.08 0.63
CA VAL A 13 27.34 -19.01 -0.36
C VAL A 13 26.35 -19.31 -1.47
N PHE A 14 25.31 -18.49 -1.64
CA PHE A 14 24.71 -18.10 -2.92
C PHE A 14 23.48 -17.22 -2.65
N GLY A 15 23.61 -15.93 -2.98
CA GLY A 15 22.50 -14.98 -2.92
C GLY A 15 22.97 -13.54 -2.92
N CYS A 16 23.37 -13.04 -4.09
CA CYS A 16 23.55 -11.61 -4.35
C CYS A 16 22.33 -10.81 -3.86
N GLY A 17 22.56 -9.74 -3.10
CA GLY A 17 21.55 -8.70 -2.86
C GLY A 17 21.36 -8.31 -1.40
N GLY A 18 22.34 -7.61 -0.81
CA GLY A 18 21.95 -6.52 0.09
C GLY A 18 21.38 -5.36 -0.76
N PRO A 19 20.54 -4.45 -0.24
CA PRO A 19 20.10 -4.27 1.14
C PRO A 19 18.56 -4.19 1.27
N ARG A 20 18.02 -4.46 2.46
CA ARG A 20 17.06 -3.59 3.14
C ARG A 20 16.69 -4.24 4.45
N ALA A 21 17.32 -3.76 5.52
CA ALA A 21 16.54 -3.57 6.74
C ALA A 21 15.27 -2.84 6.29
N LEU A 22 14.13 -3.53 6.30
CA LEU A 22 12.86 -2.81 6.32
C LEU A 22 13.01 -1.82 7.47
N PRO A 23 12.90 -0.50 7.23
CA PRO A 23 12.81 0.40 8.36
C PRO A 23 11.66 -0.13 9.23
N PRO A 24 11.82 -0.20 10.56
CA PRO A 24 10.67 -0.44 11.42
C PRO A 24 9.56 0.51 10.99
N ALA A 25 8.33 0.00 10.89
CA ALA A 25 7.14 0.79 10.62
C ALA A 25 6.93 1.79 11.77
N THR A 26 7.73 2.85 11.76
CA THR A 26 7.68 3.99 12.65
C THR A 26 8.13 5.19 11.83
N THR A 27 7.37 5.48 10.79
CA THR A 27 7.42 6.78 10.14
C THR A 27 6.01 7.29 10.25
N ASP A 28 5.81 8.39 10.97
CA ASP A 28 4.56 9.15 11.00
C ASP A 28 4.22 9.51 9.55
N GLN A 29 3.51 8.59 8.87
CA GLN A 29 3.19 8.77 7.48
C GLN A 29 2.22 9.92 7.45
N SER A 30 2.63 11.02 6.83
CA SER A 30 1.79 12.19 6.76
C SER A 30 0.46 11.83 6.11
N VAL A 31 -0.62 12.48 6.56
CA VAL A 31 -1.94 12.33 5.92
C VAL A 31 -1.82 12.57 4.42
N ARG A 32 -0.96 13.51 4.01
CA ARG A 32 -0.71 13.79 2.59
C ARG A 32 -0.13 12.60 1.84
N ASP A 33 0.91 11.97 2.36
CA ASP A 33 1.53 10.82 1.69
C ASP A 33 0.58 9.63 1.62
N ALA A 34 -0.19 9.39 2.69
CA ALA A 34 -1.23 8.38 2.70
C ALA A 34 -2.31 8.67 1.64
N VAL A 35 -2.79 9.91 1.54
CA VAL A 35 -3.78 10.29 0.51
C VAL A 35 -3.22 10.18 -0.90
N LEU A 36 -1.94 10.48 -1.12
CA LEU A 36 -1.31 10.28 -2.43
C LEU A 36 -1.34 8.80 -2.84
N LEU A 37 -1.07 7.87 -1.92
CA LEU A 37 -1.20 6.43 -2.19
C LEU A 37 -2.65 6.06 -2.52
N VAL A 38 -3.63 6.53 -1.73
CA VAL A 38 -5.05 6.31 -2.01
C VAL A 38 -5.41 6.79 -3.41
N CYS A 39 -4.96 7.99 -3.78
CA CYS A 39 -5.22 8.59 -5.08
C CYS A 39 -4.57 7.85 -6.24
N ASP A 40 -3.43 7.18 -6.03
CA ASP A 40 -2.71 6.39 -7.04
C ASP A 40 -3.21 4.95 -7.15
N THR A 41 -4.16 4.53 -6.31
CA THR A 41 -4.72 3.17 -6.32
C THR A 41 -5.15 2.66 -7.70
N PRO A 42 -5.82 3.46 -8.58
CA PRO A 42 -6.18 2.98 -9.91
C PRO A 42 -4.97 2.60 -10.77
N SER A 43 -3.85 3.31 -10.66
CA SER A 43 -2.61 2.98 -11.36
C SER A 43 -2.08 1.61 -10.92
N ARG A 44 -2.16 1.34 -9.61
CA ARG A 44 -1.70 0.10 -8.97
C ARG A 44 -2.62 -1.08 -9.24
N ALA A 45 -3.91 -0.82 -9.40
CA ALA A 45 -4.94 -1.80 -9.74
C ALA A 45 -5.03 -2.14 -11.24
N GLN A 46 -4.37 -1.35 -12.09
CA GLN A 46 -4.44 -1.53 -13.54
C GLN A 46 -3.90 -2.88 -14.06
N PRO A 47 -2.81 -3.46 -13.50
CA PRO A 47 -2.36 -4.81 -13.86
C PRO A 47 -3.44 -5.86 -13.60
N ASP A 48 -3.99 -5.91 -12.39
CA ASP A 48 -5.05 -6.85 -12.00
C ASP A 48 -6.28 -6.72 -12.91
N ALA A 49 -6.64 -5.49 -13.28
CA ALA A 49 -7.74 -5.24 -14.20
C ALA A 49 -7.48 -5.80 -15.62
N ARG A 50 -6.21 -5.87 -16.05
CA ARG A 50 -5.82 -6.49 -17.33
C ARG A 50 -5.83 -8.02 -17.26
N ASP A 51 -5.65 -8.58 -16.07
CA ASP A 51 -5.75 -10.02 -15.80
C ASP A 51 -7.20 -10.51 -15.63
N GLY A 52 -8.18 -9.65 -15.92
CA GLY A 52 -9.61 -10.00 -15.94
C GLY A 52 -10.37 -9.73 -14.64
N VAL A 53 -9.73 -9.10 -13.65
CA VAL A 53 -10.42 -8.61 -12.44
C VAL A 53 -11.20 -7.35 -12.78
N SER A 54 -12.38 -7.15 -12.21
CA SER A 54 -13.09 -5.87 -12.33
C SER A 54 -12.23 -4.74 -11.78
N MET A 55 -12.15 -3.61 -12.48
CA MET A 55 -11.40 -2.43 -12.00
C MET A 55 -11.83 -2.01 -10.58
N SER A 56 -13.11 -2.18 -10.23
CA SER A 56 -13.60 -1.87 -8.88
C SER A 56 -13.04 -2.82 -7.82
N ASP A 57 -12.94 -4.11 -8.13
CA ASP A 57 -12.44 -5.13 -7.19
C ASP A 57 -10.92 -5.01 -7.04
N ALA A 58 -10.21 -4.74 -8.15
CA ALA A 58 -8.78 -4.46 -8.13
C ALA A 58 -8.45 -3.20 -7.31
N ILE A 59 -9.24 -2.12 -7.47
CA ILE A 59 -9.10 -0.91 -6.64
C ILE A 59 -9.33 -1.23 -5.17
N ALA A 60 -10.36 -2.01 -4.83
CA ALA A 60 -10.62 -2.41 -3.44
C ALA A 60 -9.49 -3.26 -2.85
N GLY A 61 -8.84 -4.11 -3.67
CA GLY A 61 -7.66 -4.90 -3.30
C GLY A 61 -6.48 -4.02 -2.90
N HIS A 62 -6.19 -2.98 -3.68
CA HIS A 62 -5.02 -2.11 -3.50
C HIS A 62 -5.26 -0.86 -2.64
N LEU A 63 -6.49 -0.65 -2.18
CA LEU A 63 -6.91 0.60 -1.54
C LEU A 63 -6.13 0.93 -0.25
N THR A 64 -5.66 -0.11 0.44
CA THR A 64 -4.94 -0.05 1.72
C THR A 64 -3.42 -0.18 1.55
N ASP A 65 -2.93 -0.40 0.33
CA ASP A 65 -1.54 -0.78 0.10
C ASP A 65 -0.57 0.35 0.44
N GLY A 66 0.34 0.05 1.37
CA GLY A 66 1.38 0.97 1.80
C GLY A 66 0.89 2.14 2.65
N ILE A 67 -0.37 2.13 3.11
CA ILE A 67 -0.91 3.16 3.99
C ILE A 67 -0.55 2.82 5.45
N GLY A 68 0.39 3.58 6.00
CA GLY A 68 0.81 3.54 7.40
C GLY A 68 0.23 4.67 8.26
N ASN A 69 -0.71 5.47 7.74
CA ASN A 69 -1.45 6.44 8.55
C ASN A 69 -2.78 5.82 9.01
N ASP A 70 -2.93 5.57 10.31
CA ASP A 70 -4.08 4.82 10.87
C ASP A 70 -5.43 5.46 10.55
N ARG A 71 -5.51 6.81 10.57
CA ARG A 71 -6.75 7.54 10.27
C ARG A 71 -7.16 7.36 8.82
N VAL A 72 -6.21 7.49 7.89
CA VAL A 72 -6.49 7.28 6.46
C VAL A 72 -6.81 5.81 6.21
N LEU A 73 -6.05 4.89 6.81
CA LEU A 73 -6.26 3.45 6.67
C LEU A 73 -7.68 3.03 7.10
N THR A 74 -8.11 3.44 8.29
CA THR A 74 -9.45 3.12 8.82
C THR A 74 -10.56 3.60 7.89
N LEU A 75 -10.40 4.81 7.35
CA LEU A 75 -11.39 5.43 6.46
C LEU A 75 -11.47 4.70 5.12
N VAL A 76 -10.33 4.34 4.52
CA VAL A 76 -10.31 3.60 3.25
C VAL A 76 -10.71 2.13 3.41
N GLU A 77 -10.43 1.49 4.55
CA GLU A 77 -10.95 0.15 4.84
C GLU A 77 -12.48 0.13 4.82
N GLY A 78 -13.13 1.18 5.32
CA GLY A 78 -14.58 1.34 5.23
C GLY A 78 -15.10 1.37 3.79
N TRP A 79 -14.31 1.87 2.84
CA TRP A 79 -14.67 1.93 1.42
C TRP A 79 -14.58 0.59 0.71
N LYS A 80 -13.75 -0.35 1.18
CA LYS A 80 -13.62 -1.68 0.54
C LYS A 80 -14.95 -2.43 0.56
N THR A 81 -15.74 -2.25 1.61
CA THR A 81 -17.04 -2.92 1.78
C THR A 81 -18.20 -2.11 1.19
N ASN A 82 -18.17 -0.77 1.33
CA ASN A 82 -19.30 0.09 0.97
C ASN A 82 -19.17 0.77 -0.40
N GLY A 83 -18.05 0.56 -1.08
CA GLY A 83 -17.65 1.32 -2.25
C GLY A 83 -16.95 2.64 -1.89
N VAL A 84 -16.14 3.14 -2.83
CA VAL A 84 -15.38 4.38 -2.66
C VAL A 84 -16.34 5.58 -2.63
N ASN A 85 -16.34 6.31 -1.52
CA ASN A 85 -17.19 7.47 -1.33
C ASN A 85 -16.50 8.74 -1.84
N ALA A 86 -17.03 9.32 -2.93
CA ALA A 86 -16.48 10.52 -3.55
C ALA A 86 -16.45 11.74 -2.61
N ARG A 87 -17.41 11.88 -1.68
CA ARG A 87 -17.44 13.00 -0.72
C ARG A 87 -16.34 12.89 0.32
N GLU A 88 -16.13 11.69 0.85
CA GLU A 88 -15.07 11.45 1.83
C GLU A 88 -13.70 11.57 1.18
N LEU A 89 -13.53 11.07 -0.05
CA LEU A 89 -12.30 11.24 -0.83
C LEU A 89 -12.00 12.72 -1.10
N ASP A 90 -13.00 13.54 -1.44
CA ASP A 90 -12.83 14.98 -1.65
C ASP A 90 -12.45 15.72 -0.34
N ALA A 91 -13.05 15.34 0.79
CA ALA A 91 -12.66 15.88 2.09
C ALA A 91 -11.21 15.51 2.44
N LEU A 92 -10.82 14.25 2.21
CA LEU A 92 -9.48 13.72 2.49
C LEU A 92 -8.42 14.43 1.64
N THR A 93 -8.70 14.62 0.34
CA THR A 93 -7.79 15.31 -0.60
C THR A 93 -7.67 16.80 -0.30
N LYS A 94 -8.75 17.47 0.12
CA LYS A 94 -8.70 18.87 0.58
C LYS A 94 -7.86 19.03 1.85
N GLU A 95 -8.07 18.16 2.84
CA GLU A 95 -7.28 18.16 4.08
C GLU A 95 -5.80 17.95 3.81
N ALA A 96 -5.48 16.97 2.95
CA ALA A 96 -4.13 16.65 2.51
C ALA A 96 -3.52 17.68 1.53
N ARG A 97 -4.31 18.66 1.07
CA ARG A 97 -3.95 19.62 0.00
C ARG A 97 -3.47 18.92 -1.28
N VAL A 98 -4.05 17.78 -1.61
CA VAL A 98 -3.80 17.02 -2.85
C VAL A 98 -4.73 17.53 -3.94
N THR A 99 -4.15 18.08 -5.01
CA THR A 99 -4.91 18.76 -6.08
C THR A 99 -5.38 17.83 -7.18
N ARG A 100 -4.72 16.67 -7.37
CA ARG A 100 -5.08 15.66 -8.37
C ARG A 100 -5.18 14.30 -7.71
N CYS A 101 -6.25 13.58 -8.03
CA CYS A 101 -6.51 12.28 -7.45
C CYS A 101 -7.09 11.36 -8.52
N ALA A 102 -6.30 10.42 -9.04
CA ALA A 102 -6.73 9.52 -10.11
C ALA A 102 -7.91 8.65 -9.66
N LEU A 103 -7.96 8.28 -8.36
CA LEU A 103 -9.12 7.60 -7.78
C LEU A 103 -10.41 8.41 -7.93
N ARG A 104 -10.35 9.73 -7.71
CA ARG A 104 -11.51 10.63 -7.86
C ARG A 104 -11.98 10.67 -9.32
N ASP A 105 -11.05 10.74 -10.25
CA ASP A 105 -11.36 10.77 -11.68
C ASP A 105 -11.95 9.43 -12.14
N THR A 106 -11.48 8.32 -11.57
CA THR A 106 -11.97 6.97 -11.88
C THR A 106 -13.39 6.72 -11.38
N ILE A 107 -13.74 7.22 -10.20
CA ILE A 107 -15.11 7.08 -9.65
C ILE A 107 -16.08 8.12 -10.21
N GLY A 108 -15.59 9.31 -10.57
CA GLY A 108 -16.40 10.41 -11.13
C GLY A 108 -16.66 10.30 -12.64
N ALA A 109 -15.96 9.41 -13.34
CA ALA A 109 -16.20 9.10 -14.75
C ALA A 109 -17.36 8.10 -14.99
N ARG A 110 -18.05 7.66 -13.93
CA ARG A 110 -19.29 6.87 -13.99
C ARG A 110 -20.52 7.77 -13.87
#